data_AF-A0A925DXG8-F1
#
_entry.id   AF-A0A925DXG8-F1
#
_cell.length_a   1.000
_cell.length_b   1.000
_cell.length_c   1.000
_cell.angle_alpha   90.00
_cell.angle_beta   90.00
_cell.angle_gamma   90.00
#
_symmetry.space_group_name_H-M   'P 1'
#
loop_
_entity.id
_entity.type
_entity.pdbx_description
1 polymer ?
#
loop_
_entity_poly.entity_id
_entity_poly.type
_entity_poly.pdbx_seq_one_letter_code
_entity_poly.pdbx_strand_id
1 'polypeptide(L)'
;MEKEPSALCVRPFVHLPPQEYWLSDPAIEGLIPTPLDSRGLVDAPALFQEVAKTVDPAYEWESAFNDPHHLQWPNRWYPNEIRDPITKTVNPQEFRNLAISKWILPRVLHNWIHRVSEPPPVPSDDVMFYRTEAQRVTTSLFMTVRDSTRFINSSSLTHRQIHAKLTPNYRQMSLQIKALQEVPSEFRLVDLTEYQSGNVRDMFKIESALGKYARIKTAERAMSIIRHASAA
;
A
#
# COMPACT_ATOMS: atom_id res chain seq x y z
N MET A 1 7.85 -42.33 -39.66
CA MET A 1 6.68 -41.86 -38.89
C MET A 1 7.18 -40.71 -38.03
N GLU A 2 7.24 -39.53 -38.64
CA GLU A 2 7.69 -38.30 -38.01
C GLU A 2 6.60 -37.87 -37.03
N LYS A 3 6.93 -37.85 -35.74
CA LYS A 3 6.05 -37.23 -34.74
C LYS A 3 6.21 -35.73 -34.91
N GLU A 4 5.18 -35.08 -35.45
CA GLU A 4 5.04 -33.64 -35.32
C GLU A 4 5.22 -33.26 -33.85
N PRO A 5 6.01 -32.22 -33.53
CA PRO A 5 6.02 -31.68 -32.19
C PRO A 5 4.64 -31.12 -31.93
N SER A 6 3.90 -31.84 -31.08
CA SER A 6 2.71 -31.38 -30.37
C SER A 6 2.88 -29.89 -30.06
N ALA A 7 2.00 -29.07 -30.64
CA ALA A 7 1.83 -27.69 -30.26
C ALA A 7 1.48 -27.65 -28.77
N LEU A 8 2.52 -27.65 -27.94
CA LEU A 8 2.47 -27.17 -26.58
C LEU A 8 1.89 -25.77 -26.72
N CYS A 9 0.61 -25.68 -26.36
CA CYS A 9 -0.08 -24.45 -26.11
C CYS A 9 0.72 -23.73 -25.01
N VAL A 10 1.75 -23.00 -25.43
CA VAL A 10 2.43 -22.00 -24.63
C VAL A 10 1.35 -20.96 -24.41
N ARG A 11 0.59 -21.10 -23.32
CA ARG A 11 -0.27 -20.01 -22.87
C ARG A 11 0.68 -18.83 -22.68
N PRO A 12 0.57 -17.76 -23.48
CA PRO A 12 1.43 -16.62 -23.25
C PRO A 12 1.02 -16.10 -21.87
N PHE A 13 1.95 -16.13 -20.93
CA PHE A 13 1.85 -15.42 -19.65
C PHE A 13 1.95 -13.92 -19.90
N VAL A 14 1.10 -13.39 -20.79
CA VAL A 14 1.11 -12.00 -21.25
C VAL A 14 -0.22 -11.40 -20.85
N HIS A 15 -0.40 -11.21 -19.54
CA HIS A 15 -1.36 -10.23 -19.04
C HIS A 15 -0.70 -8.85 -19.16
N LEU A 16 -0.41 -8.43 -20.40
CA LEU A 16 -0.05 -7.06 -20.77
C LEU A 16 -1.22 -6.50 -21.60
N PRO A 17 -1.33 -5.17 -21.76
CA PRO A 17 -2.22 -4.60 -22.75
C PRO A 17 -1.94 -5.22 -24.13
N PRO A 18 -2.94 -5.38 -25.01
CA PRO A 18 -2.68 -5.77 -26.39
C PRO A 18 -1.74 -4.76 -27.07
N GLN A 19 -0.87 -5.24 -27.95
CA GLN A 19 0.21 -4.44 -28.52
C GLN A 19 -0.30 -3.25 -29.34
N GLU A 20 -1.48 -3.36 -29.94
CA GLU A 20 -2.15 -2.28 -30.67
C GLU A 20 -2.50 -1.06 -29.79
N TYR A 21 -2.54 -1.22 -28.45
CA TYR A 21 -2.74 -0.12 -27.51
C TYR A 21 -1.42 0.41 -26.93
N TRP A 22 -0.26 -0.11 -27.32
CA TRP A 22 1.02 0.38 -26.79
C TRP A 22 1.39 1.67 -27.51
N LEU A 23 1.53 2.75 -26.74
CA LEU A 23 2.04 4.03 -27.25
C LEU A 23 3.57 4.13 -27.15
N SER A 24 4.18 3.28 -26.33
CA SER A 24 5.63 3.22 -26.12
C SER A 24 6.09 1.76 -26.05
N ASP A 25 7.20 1.45 -26.72
CA ASP A 25 7.89 0.16 -26.55
C ASP A 25 9.16 0.32 -25.72
N PRO A 26 9.17 -0.13 -24.45
CA PRO A 26 10.36 -0.03 -23.59
C PRO A 26 11.57 -0.83 -24.08
N ALA A 27 11.43 -1.75 -25.04
CA ALA A 27 12.58 -2.40 -25.68
C ALA A 27 13.30 -1.47 -26.68
N ILE A 28 12.62 -0.44 -27.19
CA ILE A 28 13.13 0.52 -28.17
C ILE A 28 13.47 1.85 -27.50
N GLU A 29 12.54 2.36 -26.68
CA GLU A 29 12.61 3.69 -26.08
C GLU A 29 13.30 3.70 -24.70
N GLY A 30 13.47 2.51 -24.10
CA GLY A 30 13.98 2.36 -22.74
C GLY A 30 12.87 2.40 -21.69
N LEU A 31 13.27 2.23 -20.43
CA LEU A 31 12.35 2.26 -19.29
C LEU A 31 12.15 3.68 -18.78
N ILE A 32 10.94 4.00 -18.34
CA ILE A 32 10.68 5.25 -17.64
C ILE A 32 11.27 5.18 -16.21
N PRO A 33 11.94 6.23 -15.72
CA PRO A 33 12.36 6.29 -14.33
C PRO A 33 11.14 6.18 -13.40
N THR A 34 11.20 5.31 -12.38
CA THR A 34 10.10 5.23 -11.40
C THR A 34 10.07 6.50 -10.54
N PRO A 35 8.97 7.26 -10.55
CA PRO A 35 8.85 8.45 -9.72
C PRO A 35 8.96 8.12 -8.23
N LEU A 36 9.79 8.89 -7.52
CA LEU A 36 9.99 8.77 -6.08
C LEU A 36 9.57 10.05 -5.39
N ASP A 37 9.04 9.91 -4.18
CA ASP A 37 8.83 11.04 -3.28
C ASP A 37 10.14 11.48 -2.61
N SER A 38 10.06 12.55 -1.82
CA SER A 38 11.21 13.12 -1.10
C SER A 38 11.89 12.17 -0.10
N ARG A 39 11.26 11.03 0.21
CA ARG A 39 11.78 9.99 1.12
C ARG A 39 12.41 8.83 0.34
N GLY A 40 12.46 8.90 -0.99
CA GLY A 40 12.94 7.81 -1.85
C GLY A 40 11.96 6.63 -1.95
N LEU A 41 10.68 6.84 -1.65
CA LEU A 41 9.63 5.83 -1.83
C LEU A 41 8.88 6.07 -3.12
N VAL A 42 8.36 5.03 -3.76
CA VAL A 42 7.56 5.16 -4.98
C VAL A 42 6.38 6.12 -4.77
N ASP A 43 6.35 7.20 -5.57
CA ASP A 43 5.22 8.10 -5.71
C ASP A 43 4.20 7.45 -6.66
N ALA A 44 3.27 6.69 -6.08
CA ALA A 44 2.30 5.92 -6.85
C ALA A 44 1.39 6.79 -7.76
N PRO A 45 0.84 7.93 -7.30
CA PRO A 45 0.15 8.86 -8.20
C PRO A 45 0.98 9.30 -9.41
N ALA A 46 2.21 9.75 -9.20
CA ALA A 46 3.08 10.17 -10.30
C ALA A 46 3.43 8.99 -11.22
N LEU A 47 3.72 7.81 -10.67
CA LEU A 47 3.96 6.60 -11.45
C LEU A 47 2.77 6.23 -12.33
N PHE A 48 1.55 6.27 -11.80
CA PHE A 48 0.35 5.97 -12.60
C PHE A 48 0.10 7.01 -13.68
N GLN A 49 0.44 8.28 -13.44
CA GLN A 49 0.36 9.32 -14.46
C GLN A 49 1.37 9.09 -15.60
N GLU A 50 2.61 8.72 -15.30
CA GLU A 50 3.60 8.40 -16.33
C GLU A 50 3.22 7.13 -17.10
N VAL A 51 2.76 6.09 -16.40
CA VAL A 51 2.31 4.84 -17.03
C VAL A 51 1.10 5.09 -17.94
N ALA A 52 0.19 5.99 -17.59
CA ALA A 52 -0.95 6.35 -18.44
C ALA A 52 -0.56 6.93 -19.81
N LYS A 53 0.66 7.46 -19.96
CA LYS A 53 1.17 7.98 -21.24
C LYS A 53 1.72 6.89 -22.16
N THR A 54 1.87 5.67 -21.64
CA THR A 54 2.50 4.55 -22.38
C THR A 54 1.47 3.61 -23.04
N VAL A 55 0.18 3.79 -22.75
CA VAL A 55 -0.92 2.99 -23.28
C VAL A 55 -2.01 3.92 -23.79
N ASP A 56 -2.63 3.56 -24.91
CA ASP A 56 -3.72 4.31 -25.52
C ASP A 56 -4.86 4.51 -24.51
N PRO A 57 -5.35 5.76 -24.31
CA PRO A 57 -6.45 6.07 -23.41
C PRO A 57 -7.74 5.28 -23.62
N ALA A 58 -7.97 4.76 -24.84
CA ALA A 58 -9.13 3.93 -25.15
C ALA A 58 -9.01 2.50 -24.55
N TYR A 59 -7.82 2.09 -24.10
CA TYR A 59 -7.63 0.81 -23.46
C TYR A 59 -8.28 0.78 -22.06
N GLU A 60 -9.25 -0.12 -21.89
CA GLU A 60 -9.81 -0.41 -20.59
C GLU A 60 -8.96 -1.45 -19.85
N TRP A 61 -8.49 -1.10 -18.66
CA TRP A 61 -7.70 -1.98 -17.79
C TRP A 61 -8.55 -3.08 -17.16
N GLU A 62 -9.02 -4.00 -17.98
CA GLU A 62 -9.86 -5.10 -17.55
C GLU A 62 -9.15 -6.00 -16.53
N SER A 63 -9.90 -6.45 -15.52
CA SER A 63 -9.43 -7.52 -14.64
C SER A 63 -10.59 -8.30 -14.08
N ALA A 64 -10.53 -9.62 -14.26
CA ALA A 64 -11.34 -10.56 -13.52
C ALA A 64 -10.99 -10.56 -12.02
N PHE A 65 -9.77 -10.15 -11.66
CA PHE A 65 -9.26 -10.13 -10.29
C PHE A 65 -8.37 -8.91 -10.05
N ASN A 66 -8.62 -8.19 -8.96
CA ASN A 66 -7.71 -7.18 -8.45
C ASN A 66 -6.96 -7.76 -7.25
N ASP A 67 -5.63 -7.75 -7.27
CA ASP A 67 -4.83 -8.35 -6.20
C ASP A 67 -3.78 -7.38 -5.61
N PRO A 68 -3.27 -7.64 -4.39
CA PRO A 68 -2.27 -6.79 -3.77
C PRO A 68 -0.89 -6.93 -4.45
N HIS A 69 -0.42 -5.82 -4.98
CA HIS A 69 0.81 -5.73 -5.77
C HIS A 69 1.84 -4.80 -5.12
N HIS A 70 3.11 -5.20 -5.15
CA HIS A 70 4.20 -4.39 -4.61
C HIS A 70 4.66 -3.39 -5.65
N LEU A 71 4.74 -2.10 -5.28
CA LEU A 71 5.41 -1.12 -6.13
C LEU A 71 6.92 -1.05 -5.84
N GLN A 72 7.37 -1.60 -4.71
CA GLN A 72 8.79 -1.82 -4.41
C GLN A 72 9.21 -3.21 -4.90
N TRP A 73 10.05 -3.24 -5.93
CA TRP A 73 10.51 -4.45 -6.62
C TRP A 73 11.98 -4.31 -7.02
N PRO A 74 12.67 -5.42 -7.34
CA PRO A 74 12.31 -6.84 -7.18
C PRO A 74 12.47 -7.39 -5.74
N ASN A 75 11.80 -8.51 -5.44
CA ASN A 75 11.84 -9.15 -4.11
C ASN A 75 13.27 -9.52 -3.65
N ARG A 76 14.14 -9.93 -4.58
CA ARG A 76 15.53 -10.31 -4.30
C ARG A 76 16.38 -9.20 -3.68
N TRP A 77 15.94 -7.93 -3.75
CA TRP A 77 16.64 -6.80 -3.16
C TRP A 77 16.31 -6.57 -1.68
N TYR A 78 15.39 -7.36 -1.13
CA TYR A 78 14.90 -7.22 0.24
C TYR A 78 15.16 -8.52 1.00
N PRO A 79 16.39 -8.73 1.50
CA PRO A 79 16.74 -9.95 2.24
C PRO A 79 15.90 -10.10 3.51
N ASN A 80 15.63 -11.35 3.88
CA ASN A 80 14.96 -11.65 5.13
C ASN A 80 15.99 -11.74 6.26
N GLU A 81 16.12 -10.66 7.02
CA GLU A 81 17.09 -10.54 8.10
C GLU A 81 16.43 -10.70 9.47
N ILE A 82 17.13 -11.33 10.43
CA ILE A 82 16.63 -11.43 11.80
C ILE A 82 16.75 -10.05 12.43
N ARG A 83 15.60 -9.51 12.87
CA ARG A 83 15.56 -8.26 13.61
C ARG A 83 16.25 -8.43 14.96
N ASP A 84 17.20 -7.57 15.26
CA ASP A 84 17.82 -7.44 16.56
C ASP A 84 17.16 -6.25 17.30
N PRO A 85 16.42 -6.50 18.39
CA PRO A 85 15.76 -5.46 19.17
C PRO A 85 16.72 -4.43 19.79
N ILE A 86 17.98 -4.80 20.00
CA ILE A 86 19.00 -3.96 20.65
C ILE A 86 19.58 -2.98 19.62
N THR A 87 19.97 -3.49 18.46
CA THR A 87 20.58 -2.68 17.38
C THR A 87 19.54 -2.01 16.48
N LYS A 88 18.25 -2.27 16.69
CA LYS A 88 17.14 -1.75 15.89
C LYS A 88 17.30 -2.07 14.39
N THR A 89 17.92 -3.21 14.06
CA THR A 89 18.10 -3.59 12.66
C THR A 89 16.75 -3.68 11.95
N VAL A 90 16.74 -3.20 10.71
CA VAL A 90 15.59 -3.29 9.84
C VAL A 90 15.55 -4.68 9.23
N ASN A 91 14.36 -5.24 9.05
CA ASN A 91 14.17 -6.37 8.15
C ASN A 91 13.62 -5.82 6.81
N PRO A 92 14.43 -5.76 5.74
CA PRO A 92 13.99 -5.25 4.45
C PRO A 92 12.79 -6.02 3.87
N GLN A 93 12.76 -7.34 4.07
CA GLN A 93 11.64 -8.19 3.63
C GLN A 93 10.34 -7.83 4.36
N GLU A 94 10.39 -7.47 5.65
CA GLU A 94 9.24 -6.97 6.39
C GLU A 94 8.75 -5.65 5.79
N PHE A 95 9.63 -4.67 5.60
CA PHE A 95 9.32 -3.38 5.00
C PHE A 95 8.65 -3.55 3.63
N ARG A 96 9.20 -4.42 2.78
CA ARG A 96 8.64 -4.70 1.46
C ARG A 96 7.22 -5.25 1.56
N ASN A 97 6.98 -6.15 2.53
CA ASN A 97 5.71 -6.84 2.68
C ASN A 97 4.62 -6.03 3.40
N LEU A 98 4.92 -4.81 3.85
CA LEU A 98 3.95 -3.94 4.48
C LEU A 98 2.74 -3.70 3.56
N ALA A 99 1.53 -3.60 4.13
CA ALA A 99 0.32 -3.26 3.38
C ALA A 99 0.42 -1.90 2.70
N ILE A 100 1.13 -0.93 3.30
CA ILE A 100 1.42 0.37 2.68
C ILE A 100 2.41 0.32 1.53
N SER A 101 3.12 -0.78 1.34
CA SER A 101 3.99 -0.97 0.18
C SER A 101 3.21 -1.60 -0.99
N LYS A 102 1.92 -1.90 -0.78
CA LYS A 102 1.06 -2.62 -1.71
C LYS A 102 -0.10 -1.76 -2.22
N TRP A 103 -0.46 -1.97 -3.48
CA TRP A 103 -1.66 -1.44 -4.09
C TRP A 103 -2.53 -2.58 -4.60
N ILE A 104 -3.85 -2.45 -4.46
CA ILE A 104 -4.79 -3.33 -5.13
C ILE A 104 -4.88 -2.86 -6.59
N LEU A 105 -4.41 -3.65 -7.55
CA LEU A 105 -4.39 -3.28 -8.98
C LEU A 105 -4.93 -4.42 -9.85
N PRO A 106 -5.45 -4.10 -11.05
CA PRO A 106 -5.58 -5.08 -12.13
C PRO A 106 -4.23 -5.73 -12.40
N ARG A 107 -4.20 -7.06 -12.58
CA ARG A 107 -2.96 -7.79 -12.87
C ARG A 107 -2.24 -7.24 -14.11
N VAL A 108 -3.01 -6.86 -15.13
CA VAL A 108 -2.50 -6.31 -16.38
C VAL A 108 -1.77 -4.99 -16.14
N LEU A 109 -2.35 -4.09 -15.34
CA LEU A 109 -1.71 -2.83 -14.96
C LEU A 109 -0.42 -3.06 -14.21
N HIS A 110 -0.43 -3.92 -13.19
CA HIS A 110 0.78 -4.25 -12.43
C HIS A 110 1.90 -4.76 -13.35
N ASN A 111 1.60 -5.71 -14.24
CA ASN A 111 2.60 -6.26 -15.14
C ASN A 111 3.12 -5.21 -16.12
N TRP A 112 2.24 -4.34 -16.60
CA TRP A 112 2.64 -3.24 -17.47
C TRP A 112 3.56 -2.25 -16.76
N ILE A 113 3.25 -1.86 -15.51
CA ILE A 113 4.14 -1.03 -14.67
C ILE A 113 5.54 -1.64 -14.62
N HIS A 114 5.65 -2.95 -14.31
CA HIS A 114 6.95 -3.64 -14.29
C HIS A 114 7.64 -3.74 -15.65
N ARG A 115 6.87 -3.69 -16.75
CA ARG A 115 7.40 -3.75 -18.11
C ARG A 115 7.98 -2.42 -18.57
N VAL A 116 7.35 -1.29 -18.19
CA VAL A 116 7.71 0.04 -18.70
C VAL A 116 8.58 0.85 -17.74
N SER A 117 8.57 0.56 -16.44
CA SER A 117 9.32 1.36 -15.46
C SER A 117 10.61 0.69 -14.98
N GLU A 118 11.58 1.51 -14.57
CA GLU A 118 12.79 1.06 -13.87
C GLU A 118 12.45 0.58 -12.45
N PRO A 119 13.09 -0.46 -11.91
CA PRO A 119 12.91 -0.80 -10.51
C PRO A 119 13.39 0.34 -9.59
N PRO A 120 12.57 0.76 -8.60
CA PRO A 120 12.99 1.81 -7.67
C PRO A 120 14.14 1.31 -6.80
N PRO A 121 15.09 2.20 -6.41
CA PRO A 121 16.15 1.83 -5.49
C PRO A 121 15.60 1.35 -4.14
N VAL A 122 16.36 0.51 -3.44
CA VAL A 122 16.03 0.14 -2.06
C VAL A 122 16.13 1.39 -1.19
N PRO A 123 15.08 1.74 -0.42
CA PRO A 123 15.15 2.89 0.48
C PRO A 123 16.21 2.70 1.56
N SER A 124 16.63 3.78 2.21
CA SER A 124 17.54 3.68 3.36
C SER A 124 16.92 2.92 4.52
N ASP A 125 17.76 2.40 5.41
CA ASP A 125 17.34 1.70 6.62
C ASP A 125 16.41 2.58 7.47
N ASP A 126 16.73 3.86 7.66
CA ASP A 126 15.87 4.79 8.39
C ASP A 126 14.46 4.88 7.79
N VAL A 127 14.37 5.02 6.46
CA VAL A 127 13.08 5.06 5.75
C VAL A 127 12.31 3.75 5.97
N MET A 128 12.97 2.62 5.83
CA MET A 128 12.35 1.31 6.02
C MET A 128 11.90 1.10 7.47
N PHE A 129 12.71 1.51 8.44
CA PHE A 129 12.43 1.47 9.87
C PHE A 129 11.18 2.30 10.20
N TYR A 130 11.19 3.60 9.91
CA TYR A 130 10.09 4.49 10.26
C TYR A 130 8.81 4.11 9.56
N ARG A 131 8.89 3.61 8.32
CA ARG A 131 7.70 3.14 7.59
C ARG A 131 7.10 1.88 8.20
N THR A 132 7.95 0.96 8.65
CA THR A 132 7.54 -0.27 9.36
C THR A 132 6.88 0.07 10.69
N GLU A 133 7.50 0.94 11.49
CA GLU A 133 6.95 1.38 12.77
C GLU A 133 5.63 2.15 12.58
N ALA A 134 5.55 3.05 11.59
CA ALA A 134 4.32 3.76 11.26
C ALA A 134 3.15 2.80 10.96
N GLN A 135 3.39 1.74 10.17
CA GLN A 135 2.34 0.75 9.88
C GLN A 135 1.94 -0.04 11.12
N ARG A 136 2.91 -0.48 11.94
CA ARG A 136 2.63 -1.27 13.15
C ARG A 136 1.77 -0.48 14.13
N VAL A 137 2.15 0.76 14.40
CA VAL A 137 1.40 1.64 15.31
C VAL A 137 0.01 1.91 14.75
N THR A 138 -0.10 2.26 13.46
CA THR A 138 -1.39 2.52 12.80
C THR A 138 -2.30 1.29 12.79
N THR A 139 -1.76 0.11 12.54
CA THR A 139 -2.52 -1.16 12.55
C THR A 139 -3.03 -1.46 13.96
N SER A 140 -2.17 -1.30 14.96
CA SER A 140 -2.54 -1.49 16.36
C SER A 140 -3.65 -0.52 16.78
N LEU A 141 -3.54 0.75 16.37
CA LEU A 141 -4.55 1.78 16.59
C LEU A 141 -5.88 1.42 15.95
N PHE A 142 -5.87 0.98 14.70
CA PHE A 142 -7.07 0.51 14.00
C PHE A 142 -7.73 -0.67 14.73
N MET A 143 -6.96 -1.67 15.16
CA MET A 143 -7.49 -2.81 15.91
C MET A 143 -8.14 -2.38 17.22
N THR A 144 -7.49 -1.48 17.98
CA THR A 144 -8.03 -0.95 19.24
C THR A 144 -9.34 -0.20 19.03
N VAL A 145 -9.44 0.64 18.00
CA VAL A 145 -10.69 1.36 17.67
C VAL A 145 -11.77 0.38 17.23
N ARG A 146 -11.47 -0.52 16.29
CA ARG A 146 -12.41 -1.54 15.79
C ARG A 146 -12.99 -2.39 16.92
N ASP A 147 -12.15 -2.87 17.83
CA ASP A 147 -12.59 -3.72 18.94
C ASP A 147 -13.44 -2.91 19.94
N SER A 148 -13.12 -1.63 20.14
CA SER A 148 -13.93 -0.71 20.95
C SER A 148 -15.31 -0.46 20.33
N THR A 149 -15.39 -0.27 19.01
CA THR A 149 -16.64 -0.10 18.27
C THR A 149 -17.50 -1.37 18.37
N ARG A 150 -16.88 -2.56 18.30
CA ARG A 150 -17.58 -3.84 18.53
C ARG A 150 -18.18 -3.95 19.92
N PHE A 151 -17.49 -3.46 20.96
CA PHE A 151 -18.04 -3.49 22.33
C PHE A 151 -19.26 -2.59 22.47
N ILE A 152 -19.25 -1.39 21.89
CA ILE A 152 -20.39 -0.47 21.93
C ILE A 152 -21.60 -1.04 21.19
N ASN A 153 -21.36 -1.72 20.07
CA ASN A 153 -22.42 -2.30 19.25
C ASN A 153 -22.90 -3.69 19.74
N SER A 154 -22.35 -4.19 20.84
CA SER A 154 -22.70 -5.51 21.36
C SER A 154 -23.98 -5.47 22.18
N SER A 155 -25.03 -6.13 21.70
CA SER A 155 -26.30 -6.28 22.43
C SER A 155 -26.22 -7.17 23.66
N SER A 156 -25.15 -7.96 23.81
CA SER A 156 -24.95 -8.89 24.93
C SER A 156 -24.17 -8.30 26.11
N LEU A 157 -23.65 -7.08 25.98
CA LEU A 157 -22.87 -6.42 27.03
C LEU A 157 -23.71 -5.35 27.73
N THR A 158 -23.63 -5.35 29.06
CA THR A 158 -24.18 -4.25 29.88
C THR A 158 -23.31 -3.00 29.74
N HIS A 159 -23.89 -1.82 30.01
CA HIS A 159 -23.16 -0.55 30.04
C HIS A 159 -21.89 -0.59 30.91
N ARG A 160 -21.97 -1.26 32.07
CA ARG A 160 -20.82 -1.42 32.98
C ARG A 160 -19.71 -2.26 32.34
N GLN A 161 -20.06 -3.35 31.66
CA GLN A 161 -19.08 -4.19 30.96
C GLN A 161 -18.45 -3.47 29.77
N ILE A 162 -19.25 -2.70 29.00
CA ILE A 162 -18.74 -1.86 27.91
C ILE A 162 -17.71 -0.87 28.47
N HIS A 163 -18.07 -0.11 29.51
CA HIS A 163 -17.15 0.86 30.13
C HIS A 163 -15.85 0.21 30.64
N ALA A 164 -15.95 -0.95 31.31
CA ALA A 164 -14.80 -1.69 31.80
C ALA A 164 -13.87 -2.16 30.68
N LYS A 165 -14.39 -2.47 29.49
CA LYS A 165 -13.61 -2.86 28.30
C LYS A 165 -13.03 -1.66 27.55
N LEU A 166 -13.76 -0.55 27.48
CA LEU A 166 -13.29 0.65 26.78
C LEU A 166 -12.14 1.36 27.52
N THR A 167 -12.13 1.32 28.85
CA THR A 167 -11.08 1.97 29.66
C THR A 167 -9.66 1.48 29.33
N PRO A 168 -9.34 0.16 29.32
CA PRO A 168 -8.02 -0.31 28.91
C PRO A 168 -7.73 -0.02 27.43
N ASN A 169 -8.71 -0.12 26.54
CA ASN A 169 -8.52 0.23 25.13
C ASN A 169 -8.17 1.72 24.95
N TYR A 170 -8.77 2.61 25.73
CA TYR A 170 -8.43 4.04 25.71
C TYR A 170 -6.98 4.30 26.13
N ARG A 171 -6.52 3.61 27.19
CA ARG A 171 -5.12 3.68 27.63
C ARG A 171 -4.17 3.19 26.54
N GLN A 172 -4.50 2.04 25.93
CA GLN A 172 -3.72 1.47 24.84
C GLN A 172 -3.65 2.41 23.62
N MET A 173 -4.80 2.98 23.23
CA MET A 173 -4.89 3.98 22.16
C MET A 173 -4.05 5.21 22.47
N SER A 174 -4.07 5.71 23.70
CA SER A 174 -3.24 6.85 24.11
C SER A 174 -1.74 6.57 23.97
N LEU A 175 -1.30 5.34 24.27
CA LEU A 175 0.09 4.92 24.06
C LEU A 175 0.42 4.82 22.56
N GLN A 176 -0.49 4.28 21.75
CA GLN A 176 -0.29 4.18 20.29
C GLN A 176 -0.24 5.56 19.63
N ILE A 177 -1.04 6.53 20.08
CA ILE A 177 -0.97 7.92 19.59
C ILE A 177 0.38 8.54 19.91
N LYS A 178 0.89 8.36 21.14
CA LYS A 178 2.22 8.85 21.52
C LYS A 178 3.31 8.20 20.65
N ALA A 179 3.26 6.88 20.46
CA ALA A 179 4.19 6.18 19.58
C ALA A 179 4.11 6.68 18.12
N LEU A 180 2.92 7.02 17.62
CA LEU A 180 2.77 7.58 16.27
C LEU A 180 3.32 9.01 16.19
N GLN A 181 3.26 9.78 17.27
CA GLN A 181 3.85 11.12 17.35
C GLN A 181 5.39 11.07 17.40
N GLU A 182 5.97 9.98 17.89
CA GLU A 182 7.43 9.74 17.85
C GLU A 182 7.94 9.39 16.43
N VAL A 183 7.06 8.89 15.56
CA VAL A 183 7.39 8.72 14.13
C VAL A 183 7.51 10.10 13.48
N PRO A 184 8.57 10.37 12.67
CA PRO A 184 8.68 11.63 11.96
C PRO A 184 7.45 11.90 11.09
N SER A 185 7.01 13.16 11.05
CA SER A 185 5.72 13.56 10.46
C SER A 185 5.52 13.07 9.03
N GLU A 186 6.59 13.10 8.25
CA GLU A 186 6.64 12.66 6.86
C GLU A 186 6.42 11.15 6.71
N PHE A 187 6.59 10.32 7.73
CA PHE A 187 6.28 8.88 7.67
C PHE A 187 4.94 8.50 8.29
N ARG A 188 4.27 9.42 8.99
CA ARG A 188 2.98 9.15 9.63
C ARG A 188 1.92 8.83 8.56
N LEU A 189 1.16 7.77 8.82
CA LEU A 189 0.13 7.28 7.91
C LEU A 189 -1.26 7.86 8.21
N VAL A 190 -1.42 8.41 9.40
CA VAL A 190 -2.65 9.00 9.91
C VAL A 190 -2.32 10.40 10.35
N ASP A 191 -3.05 11.38 9.82
CA ASP A 191 -2.95 12.75 10.28
C ASP A 191 -3.63 12.87 11.66
N LEU A 192 -2.83 13.26 12.65
CA LEU A 192 -3.27 13.46 14.03
C LEU A 192 -3.39 14.93 14.40
N THR A 193 -3.21 15.87 13.47
CA THR A 193 -3.14 17.32 13.75
C THR A 193 -4.41 17.83 14.45
N GLU A 194 -5.57 17.34 14.04
CA GLU A 194 -6.87 17.71 14.61
C GLU A 194 -7.33 16.74 15.73
N TYR A 195 -6.55 15.71 16.02
CA TYR A 195 -6.96 14.68 16.98
C TYR A 195 -6.58 15.08 18.41
N GLN A 196 -7.59 15.37 19.22
CA GLN A 196 -7.44 15.57 20.67
C GLN A 196 -8.24 14.51 21.43
N SER A 197 -7.56 13.80 22.34
CA SER A 197 -8.21 12.86 23.25
C SER A 197 -8.21 13.43 24.66
N GLY A 198 -9.39 13.54 25.27
CA GLY A 198 -9.55 13.85 26.69
C GLY A 198 -10.33 12.79 27.45
N ASN A 199 -11.09 11.93 26.77
CA ASN A 199 -11.88 10.86 27.39
C ASN A 199 -12.10 9.65 26.46
N VAL A 200 -12.70 8.60 27.01
CA VAL A 200 -13.00 7.34 26.31
C VAL A 200 -13.85 7.52 25.05
N ARG A 201 -14.75 8.51 24.99
CA ARG A 201 -15.58 8.76 23.79
C ARG A 201 -14.75 9.36 22.65
N ASP A 202 -13.65 10.03 22.95
CA ASP A 202 -12.80 10.63 21.93
C ASP A 202 -12.03 9.59 21.11
N MET A 203 -12.00 8.33 21.54
CA MET A 203 -11.41 7.23 20.78
C MET A 203 -11.99 7.11 19.37
N PHE A 204 -13.28 7.40 19.20
CA PHE A 204 -13.97 7.20 17.93
C PHE A 204 -13.79 8.36 16.96
N LYS A 205 -13.29 9.52 17.43
CA LYS A 205 -13.02 10.67 16.56
C LYS A 205 -11.93 10.39 15.52
N ILE A 206 -11.07 9.39 15.76
CA ILE A 206 -9.99 9.01 14.84
C ILE A 206 -10.46 8.14 13.66
N GLU A 207 -11.70 7.63 13.70
CA GLU A 207 -12.23 6.71 12.69
C GLU A 207 -12.18 7.29 11.27
N SER A 208 -12.46 8.59 11.11
CA SER A 208 -12.37 9.27 9.81
C SER A 208 -10.95 9.24 9.24
N ALA A 209 -9.94 9.51 10.08
CA ALA A 209 -8.54 9.50 9.66
C ALA A 209 -8.05 8.09 9.29
N LEU A 210 -8.42 7.08 10.10
CA LEU A 210 -8.13 5.67 9.80
C LEU A 210 -8.85 5.17 8.54
N GLY A 211 -10.11 5.57 8.36
CA GLY A 211 -10.93 5.22 7.20
C GLY A 211 -10.38 5.80 5.90
N LYS A 212 -9.91 7.05 5.93
CA LYS A 212 -9.18 7.66 4.80
C LYS A 212 -7.97 6.80 4.44
N TYR A 213 -7.12 6.47 5.40
CA TYR A 213 -5.94 5.64 5.19
C TYR A 213 -6.26 4.29 4.53
N ALA A 214 -7.31 3.60 4.99
CA ALA A 214 -7.72 2.31 4.45
C ALA A 214 -8.16 2.35 2.97
N ARG A 215 -8.56 3.51 2.45
CA ARG A 215 -9.10 3.68 1.08
C ARG A 215 -8.09 4.19 0.05
N ILE A 216 -6.86 4.54 0.45
CA ILE A 216 -5.91 5.21 -0.46
C ILE A 216 -5.42 4.29 -1.59
N LYS A 217 -5.37 2.96 -1.37
CA LYS A 217 -4.62 2.02 -2.24
C LYS A 217 -5.51 1.00 -2.94
N THR A 218 -6.59 1.50 -3.54
CA THR A 218 -7.60 0.69 -4.26
C THR A 218 -7.40 0.74 -5.77
N ALA A 219 -7.90 -0.28 -6.47
CA ALA A 219 -7.91 -0.31 -7.93
C ALA A 219 -8.70 0.86 -8.50
N GLU A 220 -9.86 1.18 -7.90
CA GLU A 220 -10.68 2.34 -8.29
C GLU A 220 -9.89 3.66 -8.25
N ARG A 221 -9.07 3.86 -7.20
CA ARG A 221 -8.24 5.06 -7.09
C ARG A 221 -7.13 5.09 -8.15
N ALA A 222 -6.47 3.96 -8.41
CA ALA A 222 -5.48 3.86 -9.47
C ALA A 222 -6.09 4.16 -10.84
N MET A 223 -7.23 3.55 -11.17
CA MET A 223 -7.96 3.79 -12.42
C MET A 223 -8.44 5.24 -12.55
N SER A 224 -8.89 5.84 -11.45
CA SER A 224 -9.23 7.27 -11.41
C SER A 224 -8.03 8.13 -11.81
N ILE A 225 -6.85 7.88 -11.24
CA ILE A 225 -5.63 8.65 -11.57
C ILE A 225 -5.27 8.49 -13.06
N ILE A 226 -5.26 7.26 -13.57
CA ILE A 226 -4.94 6.98 -14.98
C ILE A 226 -5.89 7.72 -15.92
N ARG A 227 -7.20 7.60 -15.71
CA ARG A 227 -8.20 8.28 -16.57
C ARG A 227 -8.08 9.80 -16.58
N HIS A 228 -7.74 10.41 -15.44
CA HIS A 228 -7.55 11.87 -15.38
C HIS A 228 -6.25 12.30 -16.09
N ALA A 229 -5.20 11.48 -16.00
CA ALA A 229 -3.94 11.74 -16.69
C ALA A 229 -4.10 11.69 -18.21
N SER A 230 -4.91 10.76 -18.72
CA SER A 230 -5.17 10.62 -20.15
C SER A 230 -6.08 11.70 -20.76
N ALA A 231 -6.74 12.50 -19.93
CA ALA A 231 -7.64 13.58 -20.35
C ALA A 231 -6.99 14.98 -20.36
N ALA A 232 -5.76 15.08 -19.87
CA ALA A 232 -4.98 16.32 -19.76
C ALA A 232 -3.96 16.43 -20.89
#